data_AF-A0A4Q1T2Z1-F1
#
_entry.id   AF-A0A4Q1T2Z1-F1
#
_cell.length_a   1.000
_cell.length_b   1.000
_cell.length_c   1.000
_cell.angle_alpha   90.00
_cell.angle_beta   90.00
_cell.angle_gamma   90.00
#
_symmetry.space_group_name_H-M   'P 1'
#
loop_
_entity.id
_entity.type
_entity.pdbx_description
1 polymer ?
#
loop_
_entity_poly.entity_id
_entity_poly.type
_entity_poly.pdbx_seq_one_letter_code
_entity_poly.pdbx_strand_id
1 'polypeptide(L)' 'MKSLSLSKGEIKRQKILGAVVSFVQTNEGSPTVQNIMEITGIRSFNTVSRHLKTLQQEGFLEWEPGANGRITVLDNIQ' A
#
# COMPACT_ATOMS: atom_id res chain seq x y z
N MET A 1 16.17 -10.19 -21.36
CA MET A 1 15.33 -10.18 -20.14
C MET A 1 15.91 -9.14 -19.19
N LYS A 2 15.23 -8.01 -18.99
CA LYS A 2 15.74 -6.91 -18.15
C LYS A 2 15.67 -7.39 -16.70
N SER A 3 16.80 -7.74 -16.09
CA SER A 3 16.87 -7.97 -14.65
C SER A 3 16.68 -6.61 -13.96
N LEU A 4 15.43 -6.22 -13.75
CA LEU A 4 15.09 -5.02 -13.01
C LEU A 4 15.42 -5.27 -11.54
N SER A 5 16.62 -4.88 -11.12
CA SER A 5 16.92 -4.73 -9.70
C SER A 5 15.99 -3.65 -9.15
N LEU A 6 14.92 -4.07 -8.46
CA LEU A 6 13.98 -3.14 -7.83
C LEU A 6 14.74 -2.29 -6.82
N SER A 7 14.53 -0.97 -6.85
CA SER A 7 15.11 -0.10 -5.82
C SER A 7 14.58 -0.48 -4.43
N LYS A 8 15.31 -0.14 -3.36
CA LYS A 8 14.82 -0.36 -1.98
C LYS A 8 13.45 0.30 -1.72
N GLY A 9 13.16 1.42 -2.39
CA GLY A 9 11.86 2.09 -2.31
C GLY A 9 10.75 1.34 -3.03
N GLU A 10 11.07 0.74 -4.18
CA GLU A 10 10.15 -0.07 -4.97
C GLU A 10 9.76 -1.36 -4.23
N ILE A 11 10.73 -2.03 -3.61
CA ILE A 11 10.47 -3.22 -2.78
C ILE A 11 9.50 -2.89 -1.63
N LYS A 12 9.66 -1.73 -0.98
CA LYS A 12 8.74 -1.29 0.09
C LYS A 12 7.36 -0.98 -0.46
N ARG A 13 7.28 -0.30 -1.61
CA ARG A 13 6.01 0.01 -2.27
C ARG A 13 5.23 -1.25 -2.64
N GLN A 14 5.89 -2.25 -3.22
CA GLN A 14 5.27 -3.54 -3.55
C GLN A 14 4.81 -4.29 -2.30
N LYS A 15 5.59 -4.27 -1.22
CA LYS A 15 5.16 -4.84 0.07
C LYS A 15 3.91 -4.16 0.63
N ILE A 16 3.85 -2.83 0.54
CA ILE A 16 2.69 -2.05 0.97
C ILE A 16 1.46 -2.38 0.12
N LEU A 17 1.60 -2.39 -1.21
CA LEU A 17 0.50 -2.75 -2.11
C LEU A 17 0.01 -4.17 -1.85
N GLY A 18 0.92 -5.14 -1.72
CA GLY A 18 0.59 -6.52 -1.39
C GLY A 18 -0.16 -6.63 -0.07
N ALA A 19 0.26 -5.91 0.97
CA ALA A 19 -0.44 -5.89 2.26
C ALA A 19 -1.86 -5.34 2.14
N VAL A 20 -2.05 -4.26 1.37
CA VAL A 20 -3.38 -3.67 1.12
C VAL A 20 -4.28 -4.68 0.40
N VAL A 21 -3.78 -5.29 -0.69
CA VAL A 21 -4.54 -6.27 -1.48
C VAL A 21 -4.90 -7.50 -0.65
N SER A 22 -3.94 -8.07 0.08
CA SER A 22 -4.19 -9.23 0.94
C SER A 22 -5.25 -8.93 2.01
N PHE A 23 -5.22 -7.73 2.61
CA PHE A 23 -6.22 -7.34 3.62
C PHE A 23 -7.63 -7.20 3.06
N VAL A 24 -7.75 -6.63 1.85
CA VAL A 24 -9.03 -6.54 1.16
C VAL A 24 -9.52 -7.94 0.75
N GLN A 25 -8.62 -8.83 0.31
CA GLN A 25 -8.95 -10.21 -0.07
C GLN A 25 -9.36 -11.08 1.12
N THR A 26 -8.86 -10.83 2.33
CA THR A 26 -9.31 -11.54 3.54
C THR A 26 -10.67 -11.07 4.04
N ASN A 27 -11.34 -10.18 3.31
CA ASN A 27 -12.68 -9.67 3.60
C ASN A 27 -12.77 -8.87 4.91
N GLU A 28 -11.64 -8.31 5.37
CA GLU A 28 -11.56 -7.45 6.57
C GLU A 28 -11.96 -5.99 6.28
N GLY A 29 -12.41 -5.70 5.07
CA GLY A 29 -12.83 -4.38 4.63
C GLY A 29 -11.67 -3.50 4.17
N SER A 30 -11.78 -2.19 4.37
CA SER A 30 -10.75 -1.22 3.97
C SER A 30 -9.62 -1.17 5.00
N PRO A 31 -8.36 -1.47 4.64
CA PRO A 31 -7.26 -1.37 5.58
C PRO A 31 -6.98 0.08 5.98
N THR A 32 -6.51 0.26 7.22
CA THR A 32 -5.94 1.53 7.69
C THR A 32 -4.43 1.53 7.54
N VAL A 33 -3.79 2.70 7.62
CA VAL A 33 -2.32 2.80 7.63
C VAL A 33 -1.69 1.97 8.76
N GLN A 34 -2.36 1.87 9.92
CA GLN A 34 -1.87 1.04 11.03
C GLN A 34 -1.86 -0.44 10.68
N ASN A 35 -2.93 -0.97 10.06
CA ASN A 35 -2.95 -2.37 9.61
C ASN A 35 -1.82 -2.64 8.60
N ILE A 36 -1.59 -1.72 7.67
CA ILE A 36 -0.49 -1.84 6.71
C ILE A 36 0.87 -1.82 7.41
N MET A 37 1.07 -0.97 8.42
CA MET A 37 2.30 -0.94 9.21
C MET A 37 2.54 -2.25 9.96
N GLU A 38 1.49 -2.85 10.53
CA GLU A 38 1.55 -4.13 11.24
C GLU A 38 1.90 -5.28 10.27
N ILE A 39 1.20 -5.40 9.15
CA ILE A 39 1.40 -6.46 8.16
C ILE A 39 2.78 -6.35 7.50
N THR A 40 3.20 -5.13 7.16
CA THR A 40 4.49 -4.90 6.46
C THR A 40 5.70 -4.85 7.41
N GLY A 41 5.47 -4.69 8.71
CA GLY A 41 6.50 -4.45 9.73
C GLY A 41 7.15 -3.06 9.63
N ILE A 42 6.62 -2.14 8.83
CA ILE A 42 7.17 -0.79 8.66
C ILE A 42 6.69 0.09 9.81
N ARG A 43 7.61 0.46 10.71
CA ARG A 43 7.29 1.29 11.89
C ARG A 43 7.05 2.78 11.61
N SER A 44 7.40 3.25 10.42
CA SER A 44 7.31 4.67 10.06
C SER A 44 6.03 4.98 9.29
N PHE A 45 5.08 5.64 9.95
CA PHE A 45 3.85 6.16 9.32
C PHE A 45 4.15 7.03 8.09
N ASN A 46 5.14 7.92 8.19
CA ASN A 46 5.54 8.80 7.09
C ASN A 46 6.06 8.01 5.88
N THR A 47 6.77 6.91 6.12
CA THR A 47 7.26 6.05 5.05
C THR A 47 6.09 5.37 4.34
N VAL A 48 5.15 4.79 5.09
CA VAL A 48 3.97 4.13 4.52
C VAL A 48 3.11 5.13 3.77
N SER A 49 2.79 6.27 4.39
CA SER A 49 2.01 7.35 3.79
C SER A 49 2.62 7.87 2.48
N ARG A 50 3.95 8.00 2.41
CA ARG A 50 4.63 8.43 1.18
C ARG A 50 4.42 7.42 0.05
N HIS A 51 4.55 6.13 0.34
CA HIS A 51 4.34 5.08 -0.65
C HIS A 51 2.86 4.94 -1.05
N LEU A 52 1.93 5.08 -0.11
CA LEU A 52 0.49 5.11 -0.41
C LEU A 52 0.13 6.26 -1.35
N LYS A 53 0.66 7.47 -1.11
CA LYS A 53 0.48 8.60 -2.04
C LYS A 53 1.00 8.29 -3.44
N THR A 54 2.15 7.63 -3.54
CA THR A 54 2.67 7.25 -4.85
C THR A 54 1.80 6.20 -5.54
N LEU A 55 1.33 5.18 -4.81
CA LEU A 55 0.40 4.18 -5.35
C LEU A 55 -0.93 4.80 -5.78
N GLN A 56 -1.39 5.84 -5.08
CA GLN A 56 -2.56 6.63 -5.45
C GLN A 56 -2.33 7.43 -6.73
N GLN A 57 -1.19 8.10 -6.86
CA GLN A 57 -0.82 8.82 -8.08
C GLN A 57 -0.66 7.89 -9.28
N GLU A 58 -0.20 6.66 -9.04
CA GLU A 58 -0.07 5.61 -10.06
C GLU A 58 -1.41 4.92 -10.40
N GLY A 59 -2.49 5.21 -9.66
CA GLY A 59 -3.83 4.69 -9.94
C GLY A 59 -4.11 3.27 -9.41
N PHE A 60 -3.27 2.75 -8.51
CA PHE A 60 -3.46 1.42 -7.91
C PHE A 60 -4.46 1.42 -6.75
N LEU A 61 -4.60 2.53 -6.04
CA LEU A 61 -5.47 2.64 -4.87
C LEU A 61 -5.95 4.08 -4.67
N GLU A 62 -7.01 4.25 -3.90
CA GLU A 62 -7.38 5.52 -3.29
C GLU A 62 -7.05 5.48 -1.81
N TRP A 63 -6.48 6.57 -1.31
CA TRP A 63 -6.20 6.76 0.10
C TRP A 63 -6.73 8.10 0.56
N GLU A 64 -7.60 8.07 1.56
CA GLU A 64 -8.06 9.25 2.27
C GLU A 64 -7.14 9.49 3.47
N PRO A 65 -6.35 10.58 3.51
CA PRO A 65 -5.48 10.87 4.64
C PRO A 65 -6.30 11.25 5.89
N GLY A 66 -6.00 10.60 7.03
CA GLY A 66 -6.64 10.88 8.31
C GLY A 66 -6.46 9.75 9.34
N ALA A 67 -6.88 9.97 10.58
CA ALA A 67 -6.79 8.97 11.65
C ALA A 67 -7.58 7.69 11.34
N ASN A 68 -8.72 7.83 10.64
CA ASN A 68 -9.54 6.72 10.13
C ASN A 68 -9.41 6.59 8.60
N GLY A 69 -8.27 7.01 8.06
CA GLY A 69 -8.05 7.06 6.61
C GLY A 69 -8.28 5.70 5.97
N ARG A 70 -9.25 5.64 5.05
CA ARG A 70 -9.62 4.41 4.34
C ARG A 70 -8.70 4.24 3.14
N ILE A 71 -8.28 3.00 2.91
CA ILE A 71 -7.58 2.60 1.70
C ILE A 71 -8.53 1.73 0.88
N THR A 72 -8.71 2.09 -0.39
CA THR A 72 -9.55 1.36 -1.34
C THR A 72 -8.68 0.95 -2.52
N VAL A 73 -8.63 -0.35 -2.82
CA VAL A 73 -7.92 -0.83 -4.03
C VAL A 73 -8.76 -0.49 -5.25
N LEU A 74 -8.13 0.07 -6.28
CA LEU A 74 -8.77 0.30 -7.56
C LEU A 74 -8.56 -0.95 -8.43
N ASP A 75 -9.63 -1.45 -9.04
CA ASP A 75 -9.67 -2.72 -9.82
C ASP A 75 -8.90 -2.67 -11.15
N ASN A 76 -7.95 -1.74 -11.30
CA ASN A 76 -7.12 -1.57 -12.49
C ASN A 76 -5.84 -2.43 -12.45
N ILE A 77 -5.77 -3.44 -11.58
CA ILE A 77 -4.67 -4.41 -11.56
C ILE A 77 -5.00 -5.52 -12.57
N GLN A 78 -4.94 -5.20 -13.87
CA GLN A 78 -5.00 -6.19 -14.96
C GLN A 78 -3.63 -6.81 -15.26
#